data_AF-A0AAU3L3Z6-F1
#
_entry.id   AF-A0AAU3L3Z6-F1
#
_cell.length_a   1.000
_cell.length_b   1.000
_cell.length_c   1.000
_cell.angle_alpha   90.00
_cell.angle_beta   90.00
_cell.angle_gamma   90.00
#
_symmetry.space_group_name_H-M   'P 1'
#
loop_
_entity.id
_entity.type
_entity.pdbx_description
1 polymer ?
#
loop_
_entity_poly.entity_id
_entity_poly.type
_entity_poly.pdbx_seq_one_letter_code
_entity_poly.pdbx_strand_id
1 'polypeptide(L)' 'MARPATGKTPLRNIRVPDQLWDDAKAEAKEEGRSLTDVIVGDLHRYVNRRRRERGAADSEPQRESDNHPE' A
#
# COMPACT_ATOMS: atom_id res chain seq x y z
N MET A 1 7.33 18.58 21.59
CA MET A 1 7.12 17.61 20.49
C MET A 1 7.26 18.34 19.17
N ALA A 2 8.34 18.09 18.42
CA ALA A 2 8.58 18.76 17.14
C ALA A 2 7.57 18.25 16.10
N ARG A 3 6.71 19.14 15.60
CA ARG A 3 5.85 18.87 14.45
C ARG A 3 6.77 18.51 13.27
N PRO A 4 6.58 17.36 12.58
CA PRO A 4 7.40 17.02 11.42
C PRO A 4 7.28 18.13 10.38
N ALA A 5 8.32 18.34 9.56
CA ALA A 5 8.41 19.43 8.59
C ALA A 5 7.34 19.30 7.48
N THR A 6 6.11 19.68 7.78
CA THR A 6 4.93 19.57 6.90
C THR A 6 5.03 20.44 5.65
N GLY A 7 6.01 21.33 5.58
CA GLY A 7 6.25 22.21 4.42
C GLY A 7 7.01 21.59 3.25
N LYS A 8 7.52 20.35 3.37
CA LYS A 8 8.35 19.71 2.32
C LYS A 8 7.65 18.62 1.53
N THR A 9 6.50 18.13 1.98
CA THR A 9 5.79 17.05 1.28
C THR A 9 4.93 17.63 0.16
N PRO A 10 5.15 17.25 -1.11
CA PRO A 10 4.35 17.75 -2.21
C PRO A 10 2.87 17.39 -2.03
N LEU A 11 1.99 18.33 -2.36
CA LEU A 11 0.55 18.09 -2.44
C LEU A 11 0.28 17.09 -3.58
N ARG A 12 -0.52 16.07 -3.29
CA ARG A 12 -1.02 15.11 -4.29
C ARG A 12 -2.53 15.20 -4.32
N ASN A 13 -3.08 15.55 -5.49
CA ASN A 13 -4.52 15.56 -5.72
C ASN A 13 -4.91 14.28 -6.44
N ILE A 14 -5.95 13.62 -5.95
CA ILE A 14 -6.53 12.42 -6.55
C ILE A 14 -8.03 12.62 -6.71
N ARG A 15 -8.63 11.98 -7.72
CA ARG A 15 -10.09 11.94 -7.86
C ARG A 15 -10.59 10.66 -7.23
N VAL A 16 -11.45 10.80 -6.24
CA VAL A 16 -12.09 9.70 -5.50
C VAL A 16 -13.59 9.95 -5.58
N PRO A 17 -14.43 8.92 -5.80
CA PRO A 17 -15.87 9.08 -5.69
C PRO A 17 -16.27 9.64 -4.32
N ASP A 18 -17.18 10.61 -4.28
CA ASP A 18 -17.55 11.32 -3.05
C ASP A 18 -18.04 10.36 -1.96
N GLN A 19 -18.87 9.39 -2.34
CA GLN A 19 -19.38 8.38 -1.40
C GLN A 19 -18.23 7.60 -0.73
N LEU A 20 -17.25 7.15 -1.49
CA LEU A 20 -16.10 6.40 -0.95
C LEU A 20 -15.25 7.28 -0.02
N TRP A 21 -15.12 8.57 -0.35
CA TRP A 21 -14.39 9.53 0.48
C TRP A 21 -15.08 9.76 1.81
N ASP A 22 -16.40 9.97 1.79
CA ASP A 22 -17.19 10.22 2.99
C ASP A 22 -17.27 9.00 3.90
N ASP A 23 -17.45 7.81 3.32
CA ASP A 23 -17.44 6.54 4.06
C ASP A 23 -16.08 6.34 4.75
N ALA A 24 -14.97 6.47 4.01
CA ALA A 24 -13.64 6.33 4.58
C ALA A 24 -13.34 7.38 5.67
N LYS A 25 -13.86 8.60 5.52
CA LYS A 25 -13.70 9.67 6.51
C LYS A 25 -14.49 9.38 7.78
N ALA A 26 -15.68 8.81 7.68
CA ALA A 26 -16.49 8.40 8.83
C ALA A 26 -15.78 7.32 9.64
N GLU A 27 -15.34 6.24 8.98
CA GLU A 27 -14.60 5.14 9.59
C GLU A 27 -13.29 5.63 10.26
N ALA A 28 -12.51 6.45 9.56
CA ALA A 28 -11.27 7.01 10.12
C ALA A 28 -11.54 7.82 11.41
N LYS A 29 -12.65 8.56 11.45
CA LYS A 29 -13.06 9.33 12.61
C LYS A 29 -13.48 8.43 13.78
N GLU A 30 -14.18 7.33 13.50
CA GLU A 30 -14.53 6.32 14.51
C GLU A 30 -13.28 5.65 15.10
N GLU A 31 -12.26 5.40 14.27
CA GLU A 31 -10.96 4.88 14.70
C GLU A 31 -10.07 5.92 15.40
N GLY A 32 -10.48 7.19 15.45
CA GLY A 32 -9.70 8.28 16.04
C GLY A 32 -8.45 8.68 15.24
N ARG A 33 -8.41 8.39 13.93
CA ARG A 33 -7.28 8.70 13.04
C ARG A 33 -7.67 9.69 11.95
N SER A 34 -6.68 10.27 11.28
CA SER A 34 -6.96 11.13 10.13
C SER A 34 -7.13 10.28 8.87
N LEU A 35 -7.96 10.76 7.93
CA LEU A 35 -8.10 10.13 6.61
C LEU A 35 -6.75 10.05 5.86
N THR A 36 -5.87 11.04 6.08
CA THR A 36 -4.50 11.02 5.55
C THR A 36 -3.70 9.82 6.07
N ASP A 37 -3.80 9.50 7.37
CA ASP A 37 -3.09 8.36 7.96
C ASP A 37 -3.59 7.04 7.38
N VAL A 38 -4.89 6.93 7.14
CA VAL A 38 -5.50 5.76 6.48
C VAL A 38 -4.94 5.60 5.07
N ILE A 39 -4.99 6.66 4.25
CA ILE A 39 -4.48 6.65 2.87
C ILE A 39 -3.00 6.26 2.86
N VAL A 40 -2.17 6.86 3.71
CA VAL A 40 -0.73 6.57 3.76
C VAL A 40 -0.49 5.11 4.19
N GLY A 41 -1.22 4.60 5.18
CA GLY A 41 -1.13 3.22 5.64
C GLY A 41 -1.47 2.21 4.56
N ASP A 42 -2.56 2.46 3.83
CA ASP A 42 -2.99 1.59 2.74
C ASP A 42 -2.05 1.62 1.54
N LEU A 43 -1.46 2.76 1.22
CA LEU A 43 -0.42 2.85 0.18
C LEU A 43 0.82 2.04 0.56
N HIS A 44 1.26 2.09 1.82
CA HIS A 44 2.36 1.24 2.31
C HIS A 44 2.01 -0.25 2.17
N ARG A 45 0.80 -0.64 2.56
CA ARG A 45 0.32 -2.02 2.46
C ARG A 45 0.28 -2.49 1.01
N TYR A 46 -0.22 -1.65 0.10
CA TYR A 46 -0.27 -1.92 -1.33
C TYR A 46 1.12 -2.15 -1.93
N VAL A 47 2.09 -1.27 -1.64
CA VAL A 47 3.47 -1.39 -2.12
C VAL A 47 4.14 -2.66 -1.59
N ASN A 48 4.01 -2.93 -0.29
CA ASN A 48 4.62 -4.12 0.32
C ASN A 48 4.01 -5.41 -0.24
N ARG A 49 2.69 -5.46 -0.41
CA ARG A 49 2.01 -6.59 -1.06
C ARG A 49 2.54 -6.81 -2.47
N ARG A 50 2.60 -5.77 -3.30
CA ARG A 50 3.07 -5.88 -4.69
C ARG A 50 4.54 -6.29 -4.80
N ARG A 51 5.39 -5.83 -3.88
CA ARG A 51 6.81 -6.24 -3.83
C ARG A 51 6.95 -7.72 -3.49
N ARG A 52 6.16 -8.24 -2.54
CA ARG A 52 6.16 -9.67 -2.20
C ARG A 52 5.70 -10.53 -3.37
N GLU A 53 4.61 -10.14 -4.04
CA GLU A 53 4.12 -10.86 -5.22
C GLU A 53 5.16 -10.92 -6.35
N ARG A 54 5.86 -9.82 -6.60
CA ARG A 54 6.93 -9.81 -7.61
C ARG A 54 8.14 -10.64 -7.18
N GLY A 55 8.61 -10.51 -5.95
CA GLY A 55 9.72 -11.32 -5.46
C GLY A 55 9.41 -12.82 -5.41
N ALA A 56 8.14 -13.20 -5.19
CA ALA A 56 7.70 -14.59 -5.29
C ALA A 56 7.70 -15.07 -6.75
N ALA A 57 7.28 -14.23 -7.71
CA ALA A 57 7.33 -14.55 -9.14
C ALA A 57 8.77 -14.66 -9.68
N ASP A 58 9.71 -13.91 -9.13
CA ASP A 58 11.14 -13.99 -9.48
C ASP A 58 11.82 -15.25 -8.89
N SER A 59 11.15 -16.00 -8.00
CA SER A 59 11.71 -17.18 -7.30
C SER A 59 11.34 -18.54 -7.91
N GLU A 60 10.52 -18.57 -8.98
CA GLU A 60 10.28 -19.78 -9.79
C GLU A 60 10.75 -19.49 -11.22
N PRO A 61 11.94 -19.98 -11.62
CA PRO A 61 11.95 -21.21 -12.43
C PRO A 61 13.27 -22.01 -12.29
N GLN A 62 13.33 -23.05 -11.44
CA GLN A 62 14.35 -24.10 -11.57
C GLN A 62 14.00 -25.36 -10.74
N ARG A 63 12.86 -25.99 -10.98
CA ARG A 63 12.56 -27.33 -10.42
C ARG A 63 12.03 -28.32 -11.47
N GLU A 64 12.38 -28.11 -12.73
CA GLU A 64 12.02 -29.05 -13.79
C GLU A 64 13.17 -29.16 -14.80
N SER A 65 14.26 -29.80 -14.38
CA SER A 65 15.29 -30.28 -15.33
C SER A 65 16.16 -31.44 -14.82
N ASP A 66 15.88 -32.02 -13.63
CA ASP A 66 16.63 -33.18 -13.10
C ASP A 66 15.80 -34.47 -13.11
N ASN A 67 15.17 -34.80 -14.24
CA ASN A 67 14.62 -36.14 -14.44
C ASN A 67 15.04 -36.71 -15.79
N HIS A 68 16.29 -37.18 -15.84
CA HIS A 68 16.77 -38.07 -16.88
C HIS A 68 17.17 -39.40 -16.24
N PRO A 69 16.31 -40.45 -16.28
CA PRO A 69 16.75 -41.79 -15.97
C PRO A 69 17.44 -42.39 -17.21
N GLU A 70 18.69 -42.82 -17.06
CA GLU A 70 19.33 -43.79 -17.96
C GLU A 70 18.83 -45.21 -17.69
#